data_AF-A0A2G4GQ16-F1
#
_entry.id   AF-A0A2G4GQ16-F1
#
_cell.length_a   1.000
_cell.length_b   1.000
_cell.length_c   1.000
_cell.angle_alpha   90.00
_cell.angle_beta   90.00
_cell.angle_gamma   90.00
#
_symmetry.space_group_name_H-M   'P 1'
#
loop_
_entity.id
_entity.type
_entity.pdbx_description
1 polymer ?
#
loop_
_entity_poly.entity_id
_entity_poly.type
_entity_poly.pdbx_seq_one_letter_code
_entity_poly.pdbx_strand_id
1 'polypeptide(L)'
;MQKMIEHATIVGFGTIIIELAIGLATLFGFFEFYAAIGGAGLSLMLWLTASWGTSPYFLASNSAYLVMWLALAFSIAPNMKRVKAELSLDRRDVVRVGLMGALSLAFFGIGKLFSSAPIDAKQAAVTAGSAPSGSLVALADLPVNSSVDITLASGEPGVLVRLAQDKVCAFSAVCTHNGCAVAYDSGQKALVCPCHGAKFDPANHAQVLQGPARDPLQEVQVKIANGYVVTA
;
A
#
# COMPACT_ATOMS: atom_id res chain seq x y z
N MET A 1 -17.81 9.30 6.68
CA MET A 1 -16.55 8.62 6.31
C MET A 1 -15.81 8.01 7.50
N GLN A 2 -15.84 8.59 8.70
CA GLN A 2 -15.14 8.05 9.90
C GLN A 2 -15.47 6.59 10.26
N LYS A 3 -16.75 6.16 10.16
CA LYS A 3 -17.15 4.78 10.49
C LYS A 3 -16.55 3.70 9.58
N MET A 4 -16.19 4.02 8.33
CA MET A 4 -15.54 3.03 7.45
C MET A 4 -14.04 2.86 7.77
N ILE A 5 -13.39 3.91 8.28
CA ILE A 5 -11.98 3.85 8.69
C ILE A 5 -11.83 2.90 9.89
N GLU A 6 -12.77 2.94 10.83
CA GLU A 6 -12.78 2.06 12.01
C GLU A 6 -12.88 0.55 11.65
N HIS A 7 -13.34 0.22 10.44
CA HIS A 7 -13.53 -1.17 10.00
C HIS A 7 -12.64 -1.53 8.80
N ALA A 8 -11.60 -0.75 8.51
CA ALA A 8 -10.72 -0.96 7.36
C ALA A 8 -10.15 -2.39 7.30
N THR A 9 -9.81 -2.98 8.45
CA THR A 9 -9.32 -4.35 8.55
C THR A 9 -10.38 -5.38 8.12
N ILE A 10 -11.64 -5.19 8.49
CA ILE A 10 -12.74 -6.09 8.12
C ILE A 10 -13.01 -5.99 6.62
N VAL A 11 -13.01 -4.77 6.08
CA VAL A 11 -13.15 -4.54 4.64
C VAL A 11 -12.03 -5.24 3.87
N GLY A 12 -10.78 -5.09 4.31
CA GLY A 12 -9.63 -5.77 3.71
C GLY A 12 -9.75 -7.30 3.75
N PHE A 13 -10.17 -7.88 4.87
CA PHE A 13 -10.43 -9.32 4.95
C PHE A 13 -11.56 -9.77 4.03
N GLY A 14 -12.64 -8.98 3.93
CA GLY A 14 -13.73 -9.24 3.00
C GLY A 14 -13.24 -9.29 1.55
N THR A 15 -12.42 -8.31 1.14
CA THR A 15 -11.81 -8.29 -0.19
C THR A 15 -11.00 -9.54 -0.47
N ILE A 16 -10.09 -9.93 0.43
CA ILE A 16 -9.24 -11.13 0.27
C ILE A 16 -10.09 -12.39 0.06
N ILE A 17 -11.12 -12.59 0.89
CA ILE A 17 -11.99 -13.77 0.80
C ILE A 17 -12.73 -13.80 -0.55
N ILE A 18 -13.22 -12.65 -1.01
CA ILE A 18 -13.93 -12.53 -2.29
C ILE A 18 -12.98 -12.79 -3.46
N GLU A 19 -11.75 -12.26 -3.44
CA GLU A 19 -10.74 -12.49 -4.48
C GLU A 19 -10.39 -13.97 -4.61
N LEU A 20 -10.14 -14.64 -3.47
CA LEU A 20 -9.85 -16.07 -3.46
C LEU A 20 -11.05 -16.89 -3.98
N ALA A 21 -12.27 -16.54 -3.58
CA ALA A 21 -13.46 -17.24 -4.05
C ALA A 21 -13.66 -17.08 -5.56
N ILE A 22 -13.49 -15.87 -6.11
CA ILE A 22 -13.57 -15.60 -7.55
C ILE A 22 -12.48 -16.38 -8.29
N GLY A 23 -11.22 -16.31 -7.82
CA GLY A 23 -10.09 -16.99 -8.43
C GLY A 23 -10.27 -18.51 -8.47
N LEU A 24 -10.72 -19.12 -7.37
CA LEU A 24 -11.00 -20.56 -7.31
C LEU A 24 -12.19 -20.96 -8.20
N ALA A 25 -13.26 -20.17 -8.21
CA ALA A 25 -14.40 -20.42 -9.09
C ALA A 25 -13.99 -20.39 -10.58
N THR A 26 -13.16 -19.42 -10.98
CA THR A 26 -12.61 -19.34 -12.34
C THR A 26 -11.65 -20.50 -12.64
N LEU A 27 -10.75 -20.85 -11.71
CA LEU A 27 -9.75 -21.89 -11.92
C LEU A 27 -10.36 -23.29 -12.10
N PHE A 28 -11.41 -23.60 -11.32
CA PHE A 28 -12.07 -24.91 -11.36
C PHE A 28 -13.28 -24.97 -12.30
N GLY A 29 -13.57 -23.89 -13.01
CA GLY A 29 -14.63 -23.84 -14.00
C GLY A 29 -16.06 -23.78 -13.42
N PHE A 30 -16.22 -23.31 -12.19
CA PHE A 30 -17.53 -23.17 -11.55
C PHE A 30 -18.14 -21.82 -11.86
N PHE A 31 -19.31 -21.81 -12.49
CA PHE A 31 -20.06 -20.58 -12.79
C PHE A 31 -19.16 -19.51 -13.47
N GLU A 32 -18.30 -19.93 -14.40
CA GLU A 32 -17.18 -19.14 -14.93
C GLU A 32 -17.58 -17.74 -15.40
N PHE A 33 -18.74 -17.60 -16.05
CA PHE A 33 -19.26 -16.31 -16.46
C PHE A 33 -19.54 -15.40 -15.26
N TYR A 34 -20.21 -15.90 -14.24
CA TYR A 34 -20.53 -15.13 -13.03
C TYR A 34 -19.28 -14.84 -12.19
N ALA A 35 -18.32 -15.78 -12.14
CA ALA A 35 -17.03 -15.55 -11.53
C ALA A 35 -16.28 -14.43 -12.27
N ALA A 36 -16.28 -14.43 -13.60
CA ALA A 36 -15.64 -13.40 -14.40
C ALA A 36 -16.30 -12.02 -14.25
N ILE A 37 -17.64 -11.97 -14.21
CA ILE A 37 -18.39 -10.72 -13.92
C ILE A 37 -18.13 -10.25 -12.48
N GLY A 38 -18.03 -11.16 -11.52
CA GLY A 38 -17.68 -10.85 -10.13
C GLY A 38 -16.28 -10.26 -10.02
N GLY A 39 -15.29 -10.85 -10.71
CA GLY A 39 -13.93 -10.33 -10.81
C GLY A 39 -13.88 -8.93 -11.42
N ALA A 40 -14.60 -8.71 -12.51
CA ALA A 40 -14.75 -7.39 -13.13
C ALA A 40 -15.34 -6.36 -12.14
N GLY A 41 -16.43 -6.72 -11.45
CA GLY A 41 -17.08 -5.84 -10.47
C GLY A 41 -16.15 -5.44 -9.32
N LEU A 42 -15.39 -6.40 -8.77
CA LEU A 42 -14.43 -6.15 -7.71
C LEU A 42 -13.28 -5.24 -8.19
N SER A 43 -12.69 -5.55 -9.35
CA SER A 43 -11.63 -4.73 -9.93
C SER A 43 -12.10 -3.31 -10.23
N LEU A 44 -13.33 -3.13 -10.73
CA LEU A 44 -13.91 -1.80 -10.94
C LEU A 44 -14.09 -1.05 -9.62
N MET A 45 -14.61 -1.71 -8.59
CA MET A 45 -14.82 -1.08 -7.28
C MET A 45 -13.49 -0.64 -6.65
N LEU A 46 -12.48 -1.50 -6.65
CA LEU A 46 -11.15 -1.17 -6.14
C LEU A 46 -10.45 -0.08 -6.96
N TRP A 47 -10.62 -0.11 -8.29
CA TRP A 47 -10.11 0.94 -9.15
C TRP A 47 -10.74 2.30 -8.82
N LEU A 48 -12.07 2.38 -8.79
CA LEU A 48 -12.77 3.63 -8.49
C LEU A 48 -12.46 4.13 -7.08
N THR A 49 -12.34 3.23 -6.10
CA THR A 49 -12.03 3.59 -4.71
C THR A 49 -10.61 4.14 -4.57
N ALA A 50 -9.63 3.52 -5.23
CA ALA A 50 -8.24 3.97 -5.17
C ALA A 50 -7.99 5.25 -5.99
N SER A 51 -8.68 5.41 -7.13
CA SER A 51 -8.42 6.50 -8.07
C SER A 51 -9.20 7.79 -7.80
N TRP A 52 -10.19 7.78 -6.91
CA TRP A 52 -11.04 8.96 -6.65
C TRP A 52 -10.28 10.17 -6.07
N GLY A 53 -9.15 9.92 -5.39
CA GLY A 53 -8.35 10.97 -4.74
C GLY A 53 -7.01 11.29 -5.43
N THR A 54 -6.64 10.58 -6.50
CA THR A 54 -5.30 10.67 -7.10
C THR A 54 -5.35 11.31 -8.47
N SER A 55 -4.57 12.39 -8.68
CA SER A 55 -4.36 12.99 -10.00
C SER A 55 -2.92 12.75 -10.46
N PRO A 56 -2.70 12.29 -11.72
CA PRO A 56 -3.67 11.89 -12.74
C PRO A 56 -4.29 10.49 -12.52
N TYR A 57 -5.47 10.25 -13.12
CA TYR A 57 -6.44 9.17 -12.80
C TYR A 57 -6.03 7.71 -13.11
N PHE A 58 -4.73 7.39 -13.21
CA PHE A 58 -4.25 6.17 -13.88
C PHE A 58 -3.31 5.26 -13.08
N LEU A 59 -3.26 5.38 -11.75
CA LEU A 59 -2.25 4.67 -10.94
C LEU A 59 -2.62 3.25 -10.47
N ALA A 60 -3.84 2.76 -10.73
CA ALA A 60 -4.27 1.46 -10.22
C ALA A 60 -4.26 0.36 -11.30
N SER A 61 -3.48 -0.71 -11.03
CA SER A 61 -3.45 -1.96 -11.82
C SER A 61 -4.82 -2.62 -12.00
N ASN A 62 -5.76 -2.34 -11.10
CA ASN A 62 -7.14 -2.83 -11.12
C ASN A 62 -7.91 -2.50 -12.43
N SER A 63 -7.56 -1.43 -13.14
CA SER A 63 -8.14 -1.12 -14.45
C SER A 63 -7.80 -2.17 -15.52
N ALA A 64 -6.56 -2.68 -15.52
CA ALA A 64 -6.15 -3.76 -16.42
C ALA A 64 -6.87 -5.07 -16.07
N TYR A 65 -6.98 -5.39 -14.77
CA TYR A 65 -7.73 -6.57 -14.31
C TYR A 65 -9.20 -6.51 -14.70
N LEU A 66 -9.86 -5.34 -14.60
CA LEU A 66 -11.22 -5.13 -15.07
C LEU A 66 -11.38 -5.50 -16.56
N VAL A 67 -10.47 -5.01 -17.42
CA VAL A 67 -10.51 -5.30 -18.86
C VAL A 67 -10.31 -6.80 -19.12
N MET A 68 -9.36 -7.44 -18.44
CA MET A 68 -9.11 -8.87 -18.58
C MET A 68 -10.29 -9.72 -18.12
N TRP A 69 -10.93 -9.37 -17.01
CA TRP A 69 -12.13 -10.04 -16.51
C TRP A 69 -13.33 -9.90 -17.46
N LEU A 70 -13.54 -8.71 -18.03
CA LEU A 70 -14.58 -8.50 -19.04
C LEU A 70 -14.30 -9.28 -20.32
N ALA A 71 -13.05 -9.31 -20.78
CA ALA A 71 -12.65 -10.11 -21.93
C ALA A 71 -12.93 -11.61 -21.71
N LEU A 72 -12.62 -12.13 -20.51
CA LEU A 72 -12.94 -13.49 -20.12
C LEU A 72 -14.46 -13.73 -20.10
N ALA A 73 -15.23 -12.83 -19.48
CA ALA A 73 -16.70 -12.92 -19.45
C ALA A 73 -17.30 -12.94 -20.86
N PHE A 74 -16.83 -12.08 -21.77
CA PHE A 74 -17.29 -12.03 -23.16
C PHE A 74 -16.85 -13.24 -23.99
N SER A 75 -15.72 -13.86 -23.67
CA SER A 75 -15.30 -15.13 -24.28
C SER A 75 -16.24 -16.29 -23.90
N ILE A 76 -16.74 -16.29 -22.65
CA ILE A 76 -17.65 -17.32 -22.13
C ILE A 76 -19.11 -17.07 -22.53
N ALA A 77 -19.53 -15.80 -22.60
CA ALA A 77 -20.90 -15.37 -22.91
C ALA A 77 -21.57 -16.10 -24.12
N PRO A 78 -20.91 -16.27 -25.29
CA PRO A 78 -21.52 -16.98 -26.42
C PRO A 78 -21.79 -18.48 -26.15
N ASN A 79 -21.13 -19.10 -25.16
CA ASN A 79 -21.34 -20.49 -24.76
C ASN A 79 -22.48 -20.69 -23.73
N MET A 80 -23.07 -19.61 -23.18
CA MET A 80 -24.12 -19.72 -22.16
C MET A 80 -25.44 -20.34 -22.65
N LYS A 81 -25.66 -20.40 -23.96
CA LYS A 81 -26.82 -21.13 -24.55
C LYS A 81 -26.73 -22.64 -24.33
N ARG A 82 -25.54 -23.21 -24.10
CA ARG A 82 -25.35 -24.62 -23.72
C ARG A 82 -25.56 -24.88 -22.22
N VAL A 83 -25.26 -23.90 -21.36
CA VAL A 83 -25.30 -24.06 -19.89
C VAL A 83 -26.72 -24.01 -19.32
N LYS A 84 -27.66 -23.29 -19.99
CA LYS A 84 -29.08 -23.27 -19.57
C LYS A 84 -29.77 -24.64 -19.60
N ALA A 85 -29.18 -25.67 -20.21
CA ALA A 85 -29.73 -27.02 -20.23
C ALA A 85 -29.45 -27.83 -18.94
N GLU A 86 -28.52 -27.39 -18.08
CA GLU A 86 -28.08 -28.13 -16.89
C GLU A 86 -28.12 -27.21 -15.65
N LEU A 87 -29.32 -26.82 -15.22
CA LEU A 87 -29.58 -26.23 -13.90
C LEU A 87 -30.22 -27.28 -12.97
N SER A 88 -29.74 -28.52 -13.05
CA SER A 88 -29.97 -29.52 -12.01
C SER A 88 -28.74 -29.53 -11.10
N LEU A 89 -28.88 -29.01 -9.88
CA LEU A 89 -27.81 -29.08 -8.88
C LEU A 89 -27.73 -30.53 -8.41
N ASP A 90 -26.77 -31.29 -8.95
CA ASP A 90 -26.56 -32.66 -8.55
C ASP A 90 -25.86 -32.71 -7.18
N ARG A 91 -26.00 -33.81 -6.44
CA ARG A 91 -25.35 -34.02 -5.11
C ARG A 91 -23.84 -33.78 -5.20
N ARG A 92 -23.25 -34.07 -6.35
CA ARG A 92 -21.82 -33.88 -6.65
C ARG A 92 -21.43 -32.41 -6.71
N ASP A 93 -22.30 -31.55 -7.23
CA ASP A 93 -22.04 -30.12 -7.33
C ASP A 93 -22.19 -29.44 -5.96
N VAL A 94 -23.10 -29.91 -5.11
CA VAL A 94 -23.20 -29.47 -3.70
C VAL A 94 -21.92 -29.82 -2.91
N VAL A 95 -21.38 -31.02 -3.08
CA VAL A 95 -20.12 -31.44 -2.43
C VAL A 95 -18.94 -30.61 -2.94
N ARG A 96 -18.88 -30.31 -4.24
CA ARG A 96 -17.85 -29.45 -4.84
C ARG A 96 -17.90 -28.03 -4.29
N VAL A 97 -19.10 -27.42 -4.24
CA VAL A 97 -19.29 -26.07 -3.68
C VAL A 97 -18.88 -26.03 -2.19
N GLY A 98 -19.25 -27.06 -1.42
CA GLY A 98 -18.84 -27.18 -0.02
C GLY A 98 -17.33 -27.32 0.17
N LEU A 99 -16.66 -28.14 -0.64
CA LEU A 99 -15.20 -28.33 -0.60
C LEU A 99 -14.46 -27.04 -0.97
N MET A 100 -14.96 -26.27 -1.95
CA MET A 100 -14.38 -24.98 -2.33
C MET A 100 -14.47 -23.95 -1.20
N GLY A 101 -15.63 -23.86 -0.52
CA GLY A 101 -15.76 -23.01 0.67
C GLY A 101 -14.74 -23.37 1.76
N ALA A 102 -14.47 -24.66 1.96
CA ALA A 102 -13.48 -25.12 2.92
C ALA A 102 -12.03 -24.80 2.50
N LEU A 103 -11.69 -24.95 1.22
CA LEU A 103 -10.36 -24.64 0.70
C LEU A 103 -10.04 -23.14 0.77
N SER A 104 -10.99 -22.25 0.46
CA SER A 104 -10.82 -20.80 0.61
C SER A 104 -10.49 -20.41 2.06
N LEU A 105 -11.16 -21.04 3.03
CA LEU A 105 -10.89 -20.84 4.46
C LEU A 105 -9.54 -21.42 4.90
N ALA A 106 -9.07 -22.51 4.27
CA ALA A 106 -7.77 -23.10 4.57
C ALA A 106 -6.60 -22.21 4.08
N PHE A 107 -6.71 -21.62 2.88
CA PHE A 107 -5.70 -20.67 2.36
C PHE A 107 -5.56 -19.43 3.25
N PHE A 108 -6.65 -18.98 3.89
CA PHE A 108 -6.59 -17.91 4.90
C PHE A 108 -5.73 -18.30 6.12
N GLY A 109 -5.81 -19.55 6.58
CA GLY A 109 -4.99 -20.05 7.69
C GLY A 109 -3.50 -20.12 7.38
N ILE A 110 -3.14 -20.41 6.13
CA ILE A 110 -1.75 -20.51 5.65
C ILE A 110 -1.06 -19.12 5.63
N GLY A 111 -1.81 -18.03 5.49
CA GLY A 111 -1.26 -16.67 5.58
C GLY A 111 -0.55 -16.36 6.90
N LYS A 112 -0.93 -17.04 8.01
CA LYS A 112 -0.24 -16.93 9.30
C LYS A 112 1.16 -17.55 9.31
N LEU A 113 1.51 -18.37 8.33
CA LEU A 113 2.84 -18.96 8.18
C LEU A 113 3.82 -18.01 7.49
N PHE A 114 3.32 -16.94 6.88
CA PHE A 114 4.11 -15.89 6.24
C PHE A 114 4.07 -14.58 7.04
N SER A 115 4.01 -14.67 8.38
CA SER A 115 4.23 -13.50 9.23
C SER A 115 5.59 -12.88 8.90
N SER A 116 5.54 -11.72 8.22
CA SER A 116 6.68 -10.83 8.09
C SER A 116 7.26 -10.58 9.49
N ALA A 117 8.56 -10.74 9.63
CA ALA A 117 9.26 -10.36 10.85
C ALA A 117 8.83 -8.93 11.25
N PRO A 118 8.59 -8.65 12.54
CA PRO A 118 8.36 -7.30 12.99
C PRO A 118 9.57 -6.46 12.56
N ILE A 119 9.34 -5.39 11.81
CA ILE A 119 10.32 -4.31 11.71
C ILE A 119 10.38 -3.75 13.13
N ASP A 120 11.53 -3.94 13.79
CA ASP A 120 11.82 -3.41 15.11
C ASP A 120 11.77 -1.87 15.05
N ALA A 121 10.56 -1.32 15.21
CA ALA A 121 10.35 0.07 15.59
C ALA A 121 10.74 0.19 17.06
N LYS A 122 12.04 0.27 17.33
CA LYS A 122 12.57 0.56 18.65
C LYS A 122 12.28 2.04 18.97
N GLN A 123 11.05 2.32 19.40
CA GLN A 123 10.67 3.57 20.04
C GLN A 123 11.42 3.65 21.37
N ALA A 124 12.57 4.31 21.39
CA ALA A 124 13.20 4.70 22.64
C ALA A 124 12.36 5.83 23.25
N ALA A 125 11.61 5.53 24.31
CA ALA A 125 10.98 6.54 25.13
C ALA A 125 12.07 7.34 25.87
N VAL A 126 12.25 8.60 25.48
CA VAL A 126 13.09 9.57 26.20
C VAL A 126 12.22 10.46 27.07
N THR A 127 12.69 10.64 28.31
CA THR A 127 12.09 11.40 29.39
C THR A 127 11.90 12.87 28.99
N ALA A 128 10.66 13.35 29.03
CA ALA A 128 10.27 14.69 28.61
C ALA A 128 10.88 15.79 29.51
N GLY A 129 11.82 16.55 28.97
CA GLY A 129 12.01 17.96 29.33
C GLY A 129 11.22 18.82 28.34
N SER A 130 10.49 19.81 28.84
CA SER A 130 9.49 20.63 28.10
C SER A 130 9.94 21.05 26.70
N ALA A 131 9.48 20.31 25.70
CA ALA A 131 9.72 20.59 24.29
C ALA A 131 8.81 21.74 23.81
N PRO A 132 9.32 22.67 22.99
CA PRO A 132 8.51 23.74 22.42
C PRO A 132 7.44 23.17 21.45
N SER A 133 6.26 23.79 21.40
CA SER A 133 5.20 23.41 20.46
C SER A 133 5.72 23.38 19.02
N GLY A 134 5.56 22.25 18.33
CA GLY A 134 6.09 22.03 16.97
C GLY A 134 7.48 21.39 16.91
N SER A 135 8.03 20.92 18.03
CA SER A 135 9.24 20.09 18.06
C SER A 135 9.01 18.70 17.46
N LEU A 136 9.84 18.32 16.51
CA LEU A 136 9.85 16.99 15.90
C LEU A 136 10.77 16.04 16.68
N VAL A 137 12.01 16.45 16.92
CA VAL A 137 13.02 15.65 17.63
C VAL A 137 14.05 16.55 18.31
N ALA A 138 14.64 16.09 19.41
CA ALA A 138 15.79 16.77 20.00
C ALA A 138 17.03 16.56 19.10
N LEU A 139 17.83 17.62 18.92
CA LEU A 139 19.02 17.56 18.07
C LEU A 139 20.10 16.61 18.62
N ALA A 140 20.06 16.34 19.94
CA ALA A 140 20.94 15.37 20.59
C ALA A 140 20.62 13.92 20.18
N ASP A 141 19.36 13.62 19.88
CA ASP A 141 18.89 12.28 19.53
C ASP A 141 19.01 11.97 18.03
N LEU A 142 19.40 12.96 17.23
CA LEU A 142 19.61 12.82 15.79
C LEU A 142 21.09 13.08 15.43
N PRO A 143 21.95 12.05 15.43
CA PRO A 143 23.34 12.17 15.00
C PRO A 143 23.49 12.68 13.56
N VAL A 144 24.66 13.22 13.22
CA VAL A 144 24.98 13.57 11.83
C VAL A 144 24.99 12.32 10.96
N ASN A 145 24.49 12.44 9.73
CA ASN A 145 24.35 11.34 8.76
C ASN A 145 23.36 10.26 9.23
N SER A 146 22.33 10.65 9.98
CA SER A 146 21.23 9.79 10.40
C SER A 146 19.87 10.41 10.11
N SER A 147 18.82 9.60 10.22
CA SER A 147 17.45 10.03 10.01
C SER A 147 16.51 9.54 11.11
N VAL A 148 15.37 10.21 11.23
CA VAL A 148 14.24 9.77 12.03
C VAL A 148 12.96 9.92 11.24
N ASP A 149 12.07 8.93 11.36
CA ASP A 149 10.75 9.00 10.76
C ASP A 149 9.86 9.91 11.60
N ILE A 150 9.11 10.78 10.92
CA ILE A 150 8.23 11.78 11.53
C ILE A 150 6.84 11.69 10.91
N THR A 151 5.83 12.17 11.63
CA THR A 151 4.50 12.37 11.06
C THR A 151 4.37 13.84 10.66
N LEU A 152 4.05 14.10 9.39
CA LEU A 152 3.84 15.45 8.90
C LEU A 152 2.53 16.04 9.40
N ALA A 153 2.39 17.36 9.35
CA ALA A 153 1.14 18.04 9.72
C ALA A 153 -0.07 17.61 8.86
N SER A 154 0.18 17.11 7.64
CA SER A 154 -0.82 16.50 6.76
C SER A 154 -1.30 15.12 7.24
N GLY A 155 -0.62 14.49 8.20
CA GLY A 155 -0.84 13.11 8.63
C GLY A 155 -0.06 12.06 7.82
N GLU A 156 0.67 12.49 6.79
CA GLU A 156 1.51 11.61 5.96
C GLU A 156 2.84 11.27 6.64
N PRO A 157 3.46 10.13 6.32
CA PRO A 157 4.79 9.81 6.81
C PRO A 157 5.83 10.74 6.19
N GLY A 158 6.74 11.23 7.03
CA GLY A 158 7.88 12.06 6.66
C GLY A 158 9.19 11.47 7.18
N VAL A 159 10.28 11.95 6.64
CA VAL A 159 11.64 11.58 7.05
C VAL A 159 12.44 12.85 7.31
N LEU A 160 13.03 12.94 8.50
CA LEU A 160 13.94 14.01 8.89
C LEU A 160 15.37 13.46 8.83
N VAL A 161 16.25 14.15 8.11
CA VAL A 161 17.66 13.77 7.94
C VAL A 161 18.56 14.89 8.46
N ARG A 162 19.57 14.53 9.26
CA ARG A 162 20.64 15.46 9.65
C ARG A 162 21.85 15.25 8.75
N LEU A 163 22.06 16.15 7.82
CA LEU A 163 23.16 16.09 6.85
C LEU A 163 24.51 16.53 7.44
N ALA A 164 24.50 17.54 8.31
CA ALA A 164 25.68 18.09 8.96
C ALA A 164 25.35 18.60 10.38
N GLN A 165 26.35 19.15 11.09
CA GLN A 165 26.17 19.66 12.45
C GLN A 165 24.98 20.64 12.56
N ASP A 166 24.89 21.60 11.64
CA ASP A 166 23.84 22.63 11.61
C ASP A 166 22.95 22.53 10.36
N LYS A 167 22.96 21.39 9.66
CA LYS A 167 22.16 21.18 8.45
C LYS A 167 21.21 20.01 8.63
N VAL A 168 19.92 20.32 8.66
CA VAL A 168 18.81 19.37 8.69
C VAL A 168 17.89 19.62 7.51
N CYS A 169 17.27 18.56 7.00
CA CYS A 169 16.23 18.63 5.99
C CYS A 169 15.16 17.59 6.28
N ALA A 170 13.92 17.89 5.92
CA ALA A 170 12.81 16.96 6.07
C ALA A 170 12.03 16.86 4.77
N PHE A 171 11.55 15.66 4.46
CA PHE A 171 10.79 15.38 3.25
C PHE A 171 9.60 14.48 3.56
N SER A 172 8.61 14.44 2.68
CA SER A 172 7.66 13.34 2.64
C SER A 172 8.41 12.02 2.41
N ALA A 173 8.08 11.00 3.19
CA ALA A 173 8.59 9.65 3.02
C ALA A 173 7.78 8.87 1.97
N VAL A 174 6.90 9.52 1.22
CA VAL A 174 6.07 8.90 0.17
C VAL A 174 6.76 9.04 -1.18
N CYS A 175 7.16 7.91 -1.78
CA CYS A 175 7.82 7.89 -3.08
C CYS A 175 6.90 8.46 -4.18
N THR A 176 7.40 9.43 -4.96
CA THR A 176 6.67 10.04 -6.09
C THR A 176 6.38 9.11 -7.27
N HIS A 177 6.92 7.88 -7.27
CA HIS A 177 6.56 6.87 -8.27
C HIS A 177 5.19 6.23 -7.97
N ASN A 178 5.12 5.40 -6.92
CA ASN A 178 3.93 4.59 -6.58
C ASN A 178 3.58 4.64 -5.08
N GLY A 179 4.07 5.65 -4.35
CA GLY A 179 3.65 5.91 -2.96
C GLY A 179 4.29 5.03 -1.87
N CYS A 180 5.27 4.19 -2.22
CA CYS A 180 5.99 3.40 -1.22
C CYS A 180 6.76 4.27 -0.21
N ALA A 181 6.90 3.78 1.02
CA ALA A 181 7.72 4.43 2.04
C ALA A 181 9.19 4.45 1.62
N VAL A 182 9.82 5.62 1.71
CA VAL A 182 11.23 5.89 1.40
C VAL A 182 11.98 6.02 2.72
N ALA A 183 13.15 5.39 2.81
CA ALA A 183 14.02 5.46 3.99
C ALA A 183 15.38 6.03 3.62
N TYR A 184 16.06 6.66 4.58
CA TYR A 184 17.41 7.16 4.38
C TYR A 184 18.44 6.04 4.54
N ASP A 185 19.30 5.91 3.54
CA ASP A 185 20.49 5.05 3.58
C ASP A 185 21.71 5.92 3.87
N SER A 186 22.26 5.79 5.08
CA SER A 186 23.42 6.55 5.53
C SER A 186 24.72 6.20 4.79
N GLY A 187 24.83 5.00 4.22
CA GLY A 187 25.97 4.56 3.42
C GLY A 187 25.94 5.16 2.01
N GLN A 188 24.75 5.29 1.43
CA GLN A 188 24.55 5.93 0.12
C GLN A 188 24.32 7.44 0.22
N LYS A 189 24.07 7.96 1.42
CA LYS A 189 23.65 9.35 1.68
C LYS A 189 22.43 9.76 0.85
N ALA A 190 21.53 8.82 0.60
CA ALA A 190 20.37 8.99 -0.28
C ALA A 190 19.11 8.47 0.40
N LEU A 191 17.97 9.01 -0.02
CA LEU A 191 16.65 8.48 0.31
C LEU A 191 16.30 7.40 -0.72
N VAL A 192 16.07 6.17 -0.28
CA VAL A 192 15.94 4.97 -1.13
C VAL A 192 14.54 4.37 -1.00
N CYS A 193 13.89 4.15 -2.14
CA CYS A 193 12.61 3.46 -2.24
C CYS A 193 12.83 1.95 -2.47
N PRO A 194 12.37 1.07 -1.56
CA PRO A 194 12.62 -0.37 -1.66
C PRO A 194 11.80 -1.06 -2.76
N CYS A 195 10.74 -0.44 -3.26
CA CYS A 195 9.84 -1.07 -4.23
C CYS A 195 10.47 -1.28 -5.61
N HIS A 196 11.16 -0.26 -6.13
CA HIS A 196 11.74 -0.30 -7.48
C HIS A 196 13.12 0.37 -7.55
N GLY A 197 13.72 0.72 -6.39
CA GLY A 197 15.07 1.28 -6.32
C GLY A 197 15.20 2.75 -6.70
N ALA A 198 14.11 3.53 -6.67
CA ALA A 198 14.21 4.98 -6.87
C ALA A 198 15.06 5.60 -5.74
N LYS A 199 15.88 6.59 -6.10
CA LYS A 199 16.78 7.28 -5.16
C LYS A 199 16.64 8.79 -5.28
N PHE A 200 16.70 9.47 -4.14
CA PHE A 200 16.58 10.92 -4.04
C PHE A 200 17.74 11.50 -3.23
N ASP A 201 18.21 12.69 -3.60
CA ASP A 201 19.31 13.40 -2.93
C ASP A 201 18.78 14.34 -1.83
N PRO A 202 18.88 13.97 -0.54
CA PRO A 202 18.41 14.83 0.55
C PRO A 202 19.25 16.10 0.69
N ALA A 203 20.48 16.16 0.16
CA ALA A 203 21.33 17.35 0.21
C ALA A 203 20.95 18.41 -0.83
N ASN A 204 20.19 18.00 -1.86
CA ASN A 204 19.76 18.83 -2.97
C ASN A 204 18.24 18.70 -3.18
N HIS A 205 17.44 19.13 -2.20
CA HIS A 205 15.98 19.23 -2.29
C HIS A 205 15.27 17.94 -2.74
N ALA A 206 15.79 16.78 -2.33
CA ALA A 206 15.29 15.45 -2.74
C ALA A 206 15.17 15.25 -4.25
N GLN A 207 16.07 15.86 -5.04
CA GLN A 207 16.16 15.64 -6.48
C GLN A 207 16.37 14.16 -6.81
N VAL A 208 15.75 13.70 -7.89
CA VAL A 208 15.85 12.30 -8.31
C VAL A 208 17.26 11.99 -8.79
N LEU A 209 17.92 11.07 -8.11
CA LEU A 209 19.21 10.51 -8.51
C LEU A 209 19.03 9.29 -9.41
N GLN A 210 17.99 8.49 -9.14
CA GLN A 210 17.73 7.25 -9.85
C GLN A 210 16.22 7.00 -9.95
N GLY A 211 15.77 6.68 -11.17
CA GLY A 211 14.37 6.32 -11.45
C GLY A 211 13.97 4.97 -10.83
N PRO A 212 12.69 4.57 -10.93
CA PRO A 212 11.68 5.05 -11.90
C PRO A 212 10.96 6.36 -11.56
N ALA A 213 11.12 6.90 -10.35
CA ALA A 213 10.56 8.20 -9.98
C ALA A 213 11.09 9.31 -10.92
N ARG A 214 10.27 10.33 -11.18
CA ARG A 214 10.63 11.48 -12.05
C ARG A 214 10.56 12.83 -11.35
N ASP A 215 9.82 12.89 -10.25
CA ASP A 215 9.63 14.11 -9.47
C ASP A 215 10.34 14.00 -8.12
N PRO A 216 10.90 15.09 -7.58
CA PRO A 216 11.53 15.11 -6.27
C PRO A 216 10.51 14.86 -5.15
N LEU A 217 10.98 14.40 -3.98
CA LEU A 217 10.10 14.28 -2.80
C LEU A 217 9.67 15.67 -2.33
N GLN A 218 8.46 15.76 -1.77
CA GLN A 218 7.95 17.00 -1.21
C GLN A 218 8.80 17.41 0.00
N GLU A 219 9.40 18.60 -0.06
CA GLU A 219 10.19 19.16 1.03
C GLU A 219 9.29 19.76 2.12
N VAL A 220 9.71 19.56 3.38
CA VAL A 220 9.06 20.11 4.56
C VAL A 220 10.02 21.06 5.24
N GLN A 221 9.59 22.31 5.39
CA GLN A 221 10.41 23.35 5.98
C GLN A 221 10.65 23.05 7.47
N VAL A 222 11.91 22.91 7.84
CA VAL A 222 12.35 22.64 9.21
C VAL A 222 13.52 23.54 9.57
N LYS A 223 13.65 23.88 10.85
CA LYS A 223 14.75 24.67 11.38
C LYS A 223 15.19 24.14 12.74
N ILE A 224 16.44 24.42 13.10
CA ILE A 224 16.97 24.12 14.44
C ILE A 224 16.66 25.32 15.34
N ALA A 225 15.96 25.09 16.44
CA ALA A 225 15.65 26.12 17.44
C ALA A 225 15.74 25.53 18.85
N ASN A 226 16.47 26.20 19.75
CA ASN A 226 16.59 25.80 21.16
C ASN A 226 17.04 24.34 21.39
N GLY A 227 17.89 23.80 20.51
CA GLY A 227 18.34 22.40 20.59
C GLY A 227 17.36 21.36 20.06
N TYR A 228 16.25 21.78 19.44
CA TYR A 228 15.27 20.91 18.78
C TYR A 228 15.21 21.20 17.29
N VAL A 229 14.79 20.20 16.51
CA VAL A 229 14.30 20.42 15.16
C VAL A 229 12.80 20.71 15.23
N VAL A 230 12.40 21.86 14.68
CA VAL A 230 11.00 22.30 14.65
C VAL A 230 10.54 22.52 13.21
N THR A 231 9.27 22.28 12.93
CA THR A 231 8.66 22.70 11.65
C THR A 231 8.69 24.23 11.56
N ALA A 232 9.12 24.77 10.42
CA ALA A 232 9.44 26.18 10.28
C ALA A 232 8.21 27.08 10.20
#